data_AF-A0A2G8HUM9-F1
#
_entry.id   AF-A0A2G8HUM9-F1
#
_cell.length_a   1.000
_cell.length_b   1.000
_cell.length_c   1.000
_cell.angle_alpha   90.00
_cell.angle_beta   90.00
_cell.angle_gamma   90.00
#
_symmetry.space_group_name_H-M   'P 1'
#
loop_
_entity.id
_entity.type
_entity.pdbx_description
1 polymer ?
#
loop_
_entity_poly.entity_id
_entity_poly.type
_entity_poly.pdbx_seq_one_letter_code
_entity_poly.pdbx_strand_id
1 'polypeptide(L)'
;MKTHSLKKVFIFTLAATLFWSCGDDKKKNTVSSTSTGVTLPTQGTAQIGAGNYSGLLSQIQCRSGQRLQNVYSFSSSSFSGNSQTTIQGTFNQGGIGGTQVAREYVGVGYYGDVMIVQKVTNGSQVIGYNVLLSMCSMSSNNGAPYISDTRQLTNFAGKIVLDDEVSCGHGMVDSSQTSMQSQVDPNYPYLPVFQVDTWFTKVGCISF
;
A
#
# COMPACT_ATOMS: atom_id res chain seq x y z
N MET A 1 -32.28 -48.28 35.92
CA MET A 1 -31.53 -47.01 35.77
C MET A 1 -32.08 -46.26 34.56
N LYS A 2 -32.06 -44.93 34.65
CA LYS A 2 -33.04 -43.98 34.09
C LYS A 2 -32.95 -43.77 32.56
N THR A 3 -34.13 -43.75 31.93
CA THR A 3 -34.42 -43.29 30.56
C THR A 3 -34.31 -41.77 30.47
N HIS A 4 -33.47 -41.26 29.55
CA HIS A 4 -33.37 -39.82 29.28
C HIS A 4 -34.41 -39.36 28.26
N SER A 5 -35.05 -38.24 28.60
CA SER A 5 -36.27 -37.68 28.02
C SER A 5 -35.98 -36.73 26.84
N LEU A 6 -36.39 -37.13 25.64
CA LEU A 6 -36.34 -36.37 24.37
C LEU A 6 -37.55 -35.42 24.21
N LYS A 7 -37.78 -34.50 25.16
CA LYS A 7 -38.99 -33.65 25.14
C LYS A 7 -38.84 -32.15 25.45
N LYS A 8 -37.65 -31.55 25.48
CA LYS A 8 -37.53 -30.14 25.97
C LYS A 8 -36.48 -29.21 25.32
N VAL A 9 -36.24 -29.24 24.01
CA VAL A 9 -35.59 -28.08 23.34
C VAL A 9 -36.11 -27.84 21.90
N PHE A 10 -37.41 -28.00 21.71
CA PHE A 10 -38.15 -27.32 20.64
C PHE A 10 -38.87 -26.17 21.33
N ILE A 11 -38.38 -24.93 21.19
CA ILE A 11 -39.00 -23.62 21.49
C ILE A 11 -37.82 -22.65 21.59
N PHE A 12 -37.46 -21.98 20.49
CA PHE A 12 -36.91 -20.61 20.44
C PHE A 12 -36.67 -20.18 18.98
N THR A 13 -37.67 -20.41 18.13
CA THR A 13 -37.86 -19.75 16.83
C THR A 13 -39.14 -18.93 16.92
N LEU A 14 -39.05 -17.66 17.33
CA LEU A 14 -39.94 -16.55 16.98
C LEU A 14 -39.66 -15.36 17.91
N ALA A 15 -38.88 -14.38 17.47
CA ALA A 15 -38.99 -13.01 17.95
C ALA A 15 -38.29 -12.04 16.97
N ALA A 16 -39.12 -11.38 16.17
CA ALA A 16 -38.91 -10.02 15.69
C ALA A 16 -37.79 -9.76 14.66
N THR A 17 -37.99 -10.31 13.46
CA THR A 17 -38.11 -9.43 12.29
C THR A 17 -39.16 -8.36 12.59
N LEU A 18 -38.79 -7.08 12.71
CA LEU A 18 -39.65 -5.90 12.52
C LEU A 18 -38.86 -4.61 12.81
N PHE A 19 -38.01 -4.19 11.87
CA PHE A 19 -37.78 -2.78 11.56
C PHE A 19 -37.45 -2.69 10.07
N TRP A 20 -38.50 -2.72 9.25
CA TRP A 20 -38.51 -2.00 7.97
C TRP A 20 -38.38 -0.50 8.27
N SER A 21 -37.60 0.24 7.48
CA SER A 21 -38.15 1.32 6.63
C SER A 21 -37.07 2.27 6.10
N CYS A 22 -37.29 2.70 4.85
CA CYS A 22 -36.67 3.80 4.09
C CYS A 22 -35.27 3.53 3.51
N GLY A 23 -35.07 3.47 2.18
CA GLY A 23 -35.98 3.81 1.10
C GLY A 23 -35.37 3.52 -0.27
N ASP A 24 -36.25 3.56 -1.27
CA ASP A 24 -36.01 3.51 -2.70
C ASP A 24 -34.88 4.47 -3.13
N ASP A 25 -34.03 4.03 -4.06
CA ASP A 25 -34.27 4.24 -5.49
C ASP A 25 -32.99 4.00 -6.29
N LYS A 26 -33.20 3.57 -7.52
CA LYS A 26 -32.19 3.23 -8.53
C LYS A 26 -31.06 4.27 -8.63
N LYS A 27 -29.84 3.91 -8.22
CA LYS A 27 -28.62 4.49 -8.78
C LYS A 27 -27.70 3.39 -9.29
N LYS A 28 -28.02 2.91 -10.51
CA LYS A 28 -27.02 2.35 -11.40
C LYS A 28 -26.00 3.47 -11.66
N ASN A 29 -24.77 3.30 -11.20
CA ASN A 29 -23.69 4.23 -11.55
C ASN A 29 -23.25 3.91 -12.98
N THR A 30 -24.04 4.40 -13.93
CA THR A 30 -23.72 4.37 -15.35
C THR A 30 -22.74 5.50 -15.58
N VAL A 31 -21.44 5.25 -15.46
CA VAL A 31 -20.44 6.23 -15.84
C VAL A 31 -20.28 6.12 -17.35
N SER A 32 -21.05 6.92 -18.06
CA SER A 32 -20.89 7.18 -19.49
C SER A 32 -19.48 7.72 -19.73
N SER A 33 -18.69 6.97 -20.48
CA SER A 33 -17.33 7.34 -20.86
C SER A 33 -17.38 8.33 -22.03
N THR A 34 -17.00 9.58 -21.79
CA THR A 34 -16.63 10.53 -22.85
C THR A 34 -15.40 11.33 -22.44
N SER A 35 -14.30 11.00 -23.11
CA SER A 35 -13.12 11.82 -23.44
C SER A 35 -12.33 12.56 -22.33
N THR A 36 -11.04 12.22 -22.29
CA THR A 36 -9.85 13.06 -22.07
C THR A 36 -9.56 13.60 -20.66
N GLY A 37 -8.50 13.06 -20.06
CA GLY A 37 -7.81 13.61 -18.88
C GLY A 37 -8.13 12.85 -17.60
N VAL A 38 -7.27 11.91 -17.21
CA VAL A 38 -7.36 11.25 -15.90
C VAL A 38 -6.96 12.27 -14.84
N THR A 39 -7.94 12.91 -14.22
CA THR A 39 -7.78 13.58 -12.93
C THR A 39 -7.94 12.50 -11.85
N LEU A 40 -6.85 12.20 -11.13
CA LEU A 40 -6.87 11.26 -10.02
C LEU A 40 -7.80 11.76 -8.91
N PRO A 41 -8.59 10.86 -8.27
CA PRO A 41 -9.56 11.26 -7.26
C PRO A 41 -8.87 11.70 -5.98
N THR A 42 -9.24 12.89 -5.52
CA THR A 42 -9.08 13.37 -4.15
C THR A 42 -10.01 12.53 -3.24
N GLN A 43 -9.47 11.61 -2.44
CA GLN A 43 -10.23 10.88 -1.42
C GLN A 43 -9.50 10.92 -0.07
N GLY A 44 -10.24 11.32 0.98
CA GLY A 44 -10.04 10.92 2.37
C GLY A 44 -8.67 11.20 2.99
N THR A 45 -8.47 12.41 3.49
CA THR A 45 -7.36 12.73 4.41
C THR A 45 -7.44 11.91 5.70
N ALA A 46 -6.63 10.86 5.75
CA ALA A 46 -5.70 10.57 6.84
C ALA A 46 -4.50 9.77 6.28
N GLN A 47 -3.97 10.20 5.12
CA GLN A 47 -2.68 9.71 4.63
C GLN A 47 -1.60 10.66 5.12
N ILE A 48 -0.70 10.17 5.97
CA ILE A 48 0.57 10.82 6.28
C ILE A 48 1.29 11.04 4.94
N GLY A 49 1.26 12.29 4.45
CA GLY A 49 1.86 12.67 3.18
C GLY A 49 3.39 12.53 3.24
N ALA A 50 4.02 12.36 2.09
CA ALA A 50 5.48 12.22 1.93
C ALA A 50 6.31 13.26 2.72
N GLY A 51 5.77 14.45 2.99
CA GLY A 51 6.43 15.48 3.79
C GLY A 51 6.79 15.06 5.23
N ASN A 52 6.01 14.15 5.83
CA ASN A 52 6.26 13.65 7.18
C ASN A 52 7.50 12.74 7.27
N TYR A 53 7.97 12.20 6.13
CA TYR A 53 9.17 11.37 6.08
C TYR A 53 10.39 12.12 5.53
N SER A 54 10.31 13.44 5.32
CA SER A 54 11.44 14.23 4.82
C SER A 54 12.71 14.07 5.66
N GLY A 55 12.57 13.95 6.98
CA GLY A 55 13.67 13.63 7.90
C GLY A 55 14.33 12.28 7.61
N LEU A 56 13.53 11.22 7.40
CA LEU A 56 14.02 9.89 7.01
C LEU A 56 14.68 9.92 5.62
N LEU A 57 14.01 10.52 4.64
CA LEU A 57 14.43 10.52 3.24
C LEU A 57 15.72 11.33 3.03
N SER A 58 16.01 12.32 3.89
CA SER A 58 17.26 13.09 3.87
C SER A 58 18.45 12.34 4.48
N GLN A 59 18.21 11.41 5.42
CA GLN A 59 19.26 10.58 6.00
C GLN A 59 19.73 9.47 5.04
N ILE A 60 18.87 9.04 4.12
CA ILE A 60 19.18 7.96 3.17
C ILE A 60 19.57 8.56 1.83
N GLN A 61 20.87 8.51 1.52
CA GLN A 61 21.41 9.05 0.28
C GLN A 61 21.23 8.06 -0.88
N CYS A 62 20.89 8.59 -2.06
CA CYS A 62 20.86 7.80 -3.29
C CYS A 62 22.28 7.42 -3.70
N ARG A 63 22.50 6.13 -4.00
CA ARG A 63 23.80 5.65 -4.52
C ARG A 63 24.01 6.00 -5.99
N SER A 64 22.92 6.22 -6.71
CA SER A 64 22.90 6.66 -8.09
C SER A 64 21.84 7.74 -8.26
N GLY A 65 22.12 8.74 -9.10
CA GLY A 65 21.16 9.78 -9.42
C GLY A 65 20.80 10.67 -8.23
N GLN A 66 19.55 11.10 -8.19
CA GLN A 66 18.97 11.94 -7.15
C GLN A 66 17.63 11.34 -6.71
N ARG A 67 17.22 11.61 -5.47
CA ARG A 67 15.92 11.15 -4.98
C ARG A 67 14.81 11.82 -5.80
N LEU A 68 13.89 11.00 -6.30
CA LEU A 68 12.72 11.48 -7.03
C LEU A 68 11.85 12.36 -6.11
N GLN A 69 11.24 13.39 -6.70
CA GLN A 69 10.26 14.20 -5.99
C GLN A 69 8.94 13.45 -5.83
N ASN A 70 8.62 12.57 -6.79
CA ASN A 70 7.45 11.71 -6.71
C ASN A 70 7.66 10.62 -5.66
N VAL A 71 6.74 10.57 -4.70
CA VAL A 71 6.58 9.42 -3.80
C VAL A 71 5.38 8.61 -4.28
N TYR A 72 5.61 7.36 -4.61
CA TYR A 72 4.57 6.47 -5.12
C TYR A 72 3.82 5.85 -3.95
N SER A 73 2.49 5.93 -3.98
CA SER A 73 1.62 5.30 -2.99
C SER A 73 0.89 4.13 -3.63
N PHE A 74 0.92 2.99 -2.94
CA PHE A 74 0.18 1.78 -3.27
C PHE A 74 -0.48 1.22 -2.02
N SER A 75 -1.41 0.30 -2.20
CA SER A 75 -2.10 -0.32 -1.07
C SER A 75 -2.57 -1.73 -1.35
N SER A 76 -2.61 -2.55 -0.29
CA SER A 76 -3.16 -3.90 -0.36
C SER A 76 -4.00 -4.20 0.88
N SER A 77 -5.20 -4.69 0.63
CA SER A 77 -6.04 -5.37 1.63
C SER A 77 -5.91 -6.90 1.54
N SER A 78 -5.10 -7.40 0.60
CA SER A 78 -4.81 -8.83 0.44
C SER A 78 -3.54 -9.17 1.21
N PHE A 79 -3.72 -9.75 2.39
CA PHE A 79 -2.66 -10.24 3.26
C PHE A 79 -3.06 -11.62 3.80
N SER A 80 -2.09 -12.52 4.00
CA SER A 80 -2.40 -13.89 4.38
C SER A 80 -2.99 -13.94 5.80
N GLY A 81 -4.18 -14.50 5.95
CA GLY A 81 -5.03 -14.37 7.14
C GLY A 81 -4.47 -14.86 8.48
N ASN A 82 -3.29 -15.51 8.49
CA ASN A 82 -2.61 -15.96 9.70
C ASN A 82 -1.31 -15.20 9.99
N SER A 83 -0.80 -14.42 9.04
CA SER A 83 0.43 -13.63 9.20
C SER A 83 0.16 -12.20 8.76
N GLN A 84 -0.09 -11.33 9.75
CA GLN A 84 -0.16 -9.88 9.58
C GLN A 84 1.21 -9.25 9.26
N THR A 85 2.24 -10.07 9.05
CA THR A 85 3.58 -9.64 8.71
C THR A 85 3.94 -9.94 7.26
N THR A 86 3.14 -10.70 6.50
CA THR A 86 3.40 -10.96 5.08
C THR A 86 2.30 -10.43 4.19
N ILE A 87 2.66 -9.51 3.29
CA ILE A 87 1.79 -8.91 2.28
C ILE A 87 2.31 -9.39 0.93
N GLN A 88 1.42 -9.93 0.08
CA GLN A 88 1.85 -10.45 -1.22
C GLN A 88 0.79 -10.25 -2.30
N GLY A 89 1.24 -10.14 -3.54
CA GLY A 89 0.41 -10.02 -4.72
C GLY A 89 0.48 -8.63 -5.35
N THR A 90 -0.58 -8.27 -6.06
CA THR A 90 -0.73 -6.96 -6.71
C THR A 90 -1.32 -5.95 -5.74
N PHE A 91 -0.86 -4.71 -5.84
CA PHE A 91 -1.34 -3.60 -5.02
C PHE A 91 -2.13 -2.62 -5.88
N ASN A 92 -3.10 -1.96 -5.27
CA ASN A 92 -3.86 -0.89 -5.89
C ASN A 92 -3.06 0.42 -5.81
N GLN A 93 -3.17 1.26 -6.84
CA GLN A 93 -2.60 2.61 -6.79
C GLN A 93 -3.32 3.45 -5.72
N GLY A 94 -2.56 4.26 -4.98
CA GLY A 94 -3.07 5.10 -3.91
C GLY A 94 -3.08 4.39 -2.55
N GLY A 95 -3.56 5.09 -1.52
CA GLY A 95 -3.69 4.53 -0.17
C GLY A 95 -5.09 4.01 0.12
N ILE A 96 -5.17 3.04 1.01
CA ILE A 96 -6.38 2.70 1.75
C ILE A 96 -6.57 3.79 2.81
N GLY A 97 -7.74 4.44 2.74
CA GLY A 97 -8.21 5.32 3.80
C GLY A 97 -8.53 4.52 5.07
N GLY A 98 -8.25 5.10 6.23
CA GLY A 98 -8.53 4.53 7.54
C GLY A 98 -8.49 5.64 8.59
N THR A 99 -8.97 5.34 9.79
CA THR A 99 -8.98 6.32 10.88
C THR A 99 -7.64 6.39 11.60
N GLN A 100 -6.80 5.34 11.52
CA GLN A 100 -5.56 5.22 12.28
C GLN A 100 -4.46 4.43 11.52
N VAL A 101 -3.21 4.92 11.61
CA VAL A 101 -2.00 4.16 11.29
C VAL A 101 -1.52 3.51 12.57
N ALA A 102 -1.61 2.19 12.65
CA ALA A 102 -1.24 1.45 13.86
C ALA A 102 0.27 1.28 14.00
N ARG A 103 0.98 1.12 12.88
CA ARG A 103 2.44 1.00 12.86
C ARG A 103 2.99 1.30 11.47
N GLU A 104 4.22 1.79 11.45
CA GLU A 104 5.00 2.04 10.25
C GLU A 104 6.20 1.10 10.21
N TYR A 105 6.55 0.63 9.01
CA TYR A 105 7.69 -0.26 8.78
C TYR A 105 8.56 0.33 7.69
N VAL A 106 9.87 0.40 7.95
CA VAL A 106 10.83 1.00 7.02
C VAL A 106 11.74 -0.07 6.43
N GLY A 107 11.94 0.01 5.12
CA GLY A 107 12.91 -0.78 4.38
C GLY A 107 13.71 0.10 3.43
N VAL A 108 14.97 -0.26 3.21
CA VAL A 108 15.84 0.45 2.26
C VAL A 108 16.38 -0.51 1.23
N GLY A 109 16.35 -0.09 -0.03
CA GLY A 109 16.89 -0.82 -1.15
C GLY A 109 18.35 -0.51 -1.40
N TYR A 110 18.99 -1.35 -2.21
CA TYR A 110 20.41 -1.23 -2.50
C TYR A 110 20.82 0.14 -3.05
N TYR A 111 19.99 0.77 -3.89
CA TYR A 111 20.29 2.07 -4.49
C TYR A 111 19.96 3.27 -3.60
N GLY A 112 19.51 3.05 -2.37
CA GLY A 112 19.01 4.11 -1.48
C GLY A 112 17.52 4.40 -1.65
N ASP A 113 16.81 3.55 -2.39
CA ASP A 113 15.34 3.58 -2.45
C ASP A 113 14.76 3.31 -1.06
N VAL A 114 13.66 3.96 -0.72
CA VAL A 114 13.02 3.83 0.60
C VAL A 114 11.61 3.32 0.43
N MET A 115 11.29 2.26 1.17
CA MET A 115 9.95 1.71 1.31
C MET A 115 9.44 1.98 2.72
N ILE A 116 8.24 2.54 2.80
CA ILE A 116 7.54 2.74 4.06
C ILE A 116 6.20 2.03 3.96
N VAL A 117 5.96 1.07 4.83
CA VAL A 117 4.70 0.34 4.90
C VAL A 117 3.93 0.82 6.11
N GLN A 118 2.69 1.23 5.92
CA GLN A 118 1.80 1.65 7.01
C GLN A 118 0.74 0.59 7.21
N LYS A 119 0.65 0.03 8.42
CA LYS A 119 -0.44 -0.85 8.82
C LYS A 119 -1.65 -0.01 9.19
N VAL A 120 -2.70 -0.09 8.40
CA VAL A 120 -3.92 0.71 8.56
C VAL A 120 -4.96 -0.09 9.33
N THR A 121 -5.54 0.52 10.35
CA THR A 121 -6.58 -0.09 11.17
C THR A 121 -7.87 0.74 11.17
N ASN A 122 -8.98 0.06 11.46
CA ASN A 122 -10.25 0.67 11.83
C ASN A 122 -10.65 0.11 13.20
N GLY A 123 -10.41 0.88 14.26
CA GLY A 123 -10.39 0.37 15.62
C GLY A 123 -9.29 -0.69 15.80
N SER A 124 -9.65 -1.86 16.31
CA SER A 124 -8.70 -2.97 16.53
C SER A 124 -8.47 -3.87 15.30
N GLN A 125 -9.20 -3.64 14.20
CA GLN A 125 -9.10 -4.48 13.00
C GLN A 125 -8.14 -3.89 11.98
N VAL A 126 -7.23 -4.71 11.47
CA VAL A 126 -6.39 -4.37 10.31
C VAL A 126 -7.23 -4.39 9.05
N ILE A 127 -7.29 -3.26 8.35
CA ILE A 127 -8.05 -3.13 7.09
C ILE A 127 -7.15 -3.21 5.85
N GLY A 128 -5.84 -3.05 6.03
CA GLY A 128 -4.86 -3.20 4.96
C GLY A 128 -3.55 -2.51 5.26
N TYR A 129 -2.74 -2.38 4.21
CA TYR A 129 -1.43 -1.78 4.26
C TYR A 129 -1.27 -0.78 3.13
N ASN A 130 -0.73 0.40 3.47
CA ASN A 130 -0.25 1.35 2.47
C ASN A 130 1.25 1.15 2.29
N VAL A 131 1.75 1.30 1.08
CA VAL A 131 3.16 1.25 0.72
C VAL A 131 3.51 2.56 0.04
N LEU A 132 4.44 3.29 0.64
CA LEU A 132 5.03 4.51 0.11
C LEU A 132 6.44 4.19 -0.38
N LEU A 133 6.73 4.53 -1.63
CA LEU A 133 8.04 4.31 -2.25
C LEU A 133 8.65 5.64 -2.65
N SER A 134 9.85 5.91 -2.13
CA SER A 134 10.70 7.01 -2.59
C SER A 134 11.90 6.40 -3.30
N MET A 135 11.91 6.57 -4.62
CA MET A 135 12.91 5.97 -5.50
C MET A 135 14.06 6.95 -5.77
N CYS A 136 15.23 6.41 -6.08
CA CYS A 136 16.36 7.13 -6.63
C CYS A 136 16.31 7.09 -8.16
N SER A 137 16.65 8.21 -8.81
CA SER A 137 16.67 8.28 -10.25
C SER A 137 17.77 7.40 -10.84
N MET A 138 17.48 6.84 -12.02
CA MET A 138 18.40 6.00 -12.76
C MET A 138 18.31 6.34 -14.24
N SER A 139 19.45 6.58 -14.86
CA SER A 139 19.59 6.84 -16.29
C SER A 139 20.63 5.92 -16.90
N SER A 140 20.51 5.68 -18.20
CA SER A 140 21.54 5.02 -19.00
C SER A 140 22.78 5.90 -19.12
N ASN A 141 23.89 5.29 -19.57
CA ASN A 141 25.14 6.01 -19.88
C ASN A 141 24.96 7.12 -20.92
N ASN A 142 23.93 7.02 -21.78
CA ASN A 142 23.61 8.01 -22.81
C ASN A 142 22.60 9.07 -22.32
N GLY A 143 22.29 9.10 -21.02
CA GLY A 143 21.38 10.07 -20.40
C GLY A 143 19.89 9.70 -20.47
N ALA A 144 19.51 8.63 -21.18
CA ALA A 144 18.12 8.19 -21.26
C ALA A 144 17.59 7.74 -19.88
N PRO A 145 16.46 8.30 -19.38
CA PRO A 145 15.97 7.99 -18.05
C PRO A 145 15.25 6.64 -17.99
N TYR A 146 15.66 5.76 -17.06
CA TYR A 146 14.96 4.51 -16.75
C TYR A 146 13.99 4.68 -15.58
N ILE A 147 14.43 5.39 -14.53
CA ILE A 147 13.62 5.76 -13.35
C ILE A 147 13.76 7.28 -13.17
N SER A 148 12.67 8.02 -13.34
CA SER A 148 12.65 9.48 -13.28
C SER A 148 11.27 10.02 -12.91
N ASP A 149 11.18 11.27 -12.47
CA ASP A 149 9.90 11.93 -12.18
C ASP A 149 8.99 12.07 -13.42
N THR A 150 9.58 12.04 -14.62
CA THR A 150 8.87 12.05 -15.91
C THR A 150 8.29 10.69 -16.28
N ARG A 151 8.75 9.60 -15.64
CA ARG A 151 8.32 8.23 -15.88
C ARG A 151 7.59 7.70 -14.65
N GLN A 152 6.28 7.85 -14.64
CA GLN A 152 5.44 7.33 -13.56
C GLN A 152 5.65 5.82 -13.39
N LEU A 153 5.72 5.34 -12.14
CA LEU A 153 5.81 3.92 -11.82
C LEU A 153 4.42 3.42 -11.42
N THR A 154 3.95 2.36 -12.07
CA THR A 154 2.63 1.77 -11.81
C THR A 154 2.75 0.24 -11.69
N ASN A 155 1.60 -0.43 -11.49
CA ASN A 155 1.51 -1.89 -11.45
C ASN A 155 2.41 -2.52 -10.38
N PHE A 156 2.46 -1.90 -9.20
CA PHE A 156 3.24 -2.42 -8.07
C PHE A 156 2.71 -3.79 -7.63
N ALA A 157 3.61 -4.76 -7.61
CA ALA A 157 3.36 -6.11 -7.14
C ALA A 157 4.59 -6.61 -6.38
N GLY A 158 4.39 -7.58 -5.49
CA GLY A 158 5.53 -8.20 -4.81
C GLY A 158 5.15 -8.98 -3.58
N LYS A 159 6.19 -9.31 -2.80
CA LYS A 159 6.09 -9.91 -1.47
C LYS A 159 6.88 -9.06 -0.49
N ILE A 160 6.24 -8.67 0.60
CA ILE A 160 6.81 -7.85 1.67
C ILE A 160 6.64 -8.62 2.98
N VAL A 161 7.74 -8.82 3.69
CA VAL A 161 7.78 -9.40 5.03
C VAL A 161 8.15 -8.30 6.02
N LEU A 162 7.34 -8.16 7.06
CA LEU A 162 7.44 -7.15 8.09
C LEU A 162 7.95 -7.77 9.39
N ASP A 163 8.72 -7.00 10.13
CA ASP A 163 9.19 -7.33 11.47
C ASP A 163 8.72 -6.22 12.43
N ASP A 164 8.01 -6.64 13.48
CA ASP A 164 7.45 -5.80 14.52
C ASP A 164 8.55 -5.41 15.55
N GLU A 165 9.75 -5.05 15.09
CA GLU A 165 10.88 -4.73 15.96
C GLU A 165 10.49 -3.73 17.05
N VAL A 166 10.54 -4.15 18.30
CA VAL A 166 10.10 -3.35 19.45
C VAL A 166 11.18 -2.41 19.98
N SER A 167 12.44 -2.61 19.57
CA SER A 167 13.55 -1.77 20.01
C SER A 167 13.59 -0.41 19.32
N CYS A 168 12.94 -0.27 18.16
CA CYS A 168 12.83 0.98 17.43
C CYS A 168 11.38 1.49 17.53
N GLY A 169 11.18 2.81 17.50
CA GLY A 169 9.82 3.41 17.50
C GLY A 169 8.98 3.07 16.25
N HIS A 170 9.53 2.32 15.31
CA HIS A 170 8.93 1.83 14.08
C HIS A 170 9.25 0.34 13.90
N GLY A 171 8.43 -0.38 13.13
CA GLY A 171 8.78 -1.72 12.63
C GLY A 171 9.73 -1.65 11.43
N MET A 172 10.04 -2.80 10.85
CA MET A 172 10.96 -2.87 9.70
C MET A 172 10.41 -3.76 8.60
N VAL A 173 10.81 -3.48 7.37
CA VAL A 173 10.69 -4.43 6.27
C VAL A 173 11.86 -5.38 6.39
N ASP A 174 11.61 -6.60 6.86
CA ASP A 174 12.64 -7.62 7.04
C ASP A 174 13.23 -8.04 5.69
N SER A 175 12.33 -8.37 4.76
CA SER A 175 12.67 -8.66 3.37
C SER A 175 11.52 -8.28 2.44
N SER A 176 11.90 -7.86 1.23
CA SER A 176 10.94 -7.50 0.19
C SER A 176 11.52 -7.79 -1.18
N GLN A 177 10.66 -8.29 -2.06
CA GLN A 177 10.91 -8.38 -3.49
C GLN A 177 9.68 -7.81 -4.20
N THR A 178 9.88 -6.72 -4.93
CA THR A 178 8.81 -5.98 -5.59
C THR A 178 9.15 -5.67 -7.03
N SER A 179 8.11 -5.45 -7.82
CA SER A 179 8.19 -5.12 -9.23
C SER A 179 7.20 -4.00 -9.54
N MET A 180 7.60 -3.08 -10.42
CA MET A 180 6.78 -2.01 -10.97
C MET A 180 7.03 -1.90 -12.47
N GLN A 181 6.19 -1.15 -13.15
CA GLN A 181 6.37 -0.81 -14.56
C GLN A 181 6.57 0.70 -14.72
N SER A 182 7.64 1.09 -15.42
CA SER A 182 7.85 2.48 -15.81
C SER A 182 6.93 2.83 -16.97
N GLN A 183 6.16 3.90 -16.85
CA GLN A 183 5.42 4.43 -17.99
C GLN A 183 6.35 5.08 -19.03
N VAL A 184 5.86 5.23 -20.25
CA VAL A 184 6.59 5.88 -21.35
C VAL A 184 6.90 7.32 -20.95
N ASP A 185 8.14 7.75 -21.15
CA ASP A 185 8.53 9.14 -20.94
C ASP A 185 8.01 10.00 -22.11
N PRO A 186 7.25 11.09 -21.86
CA PRO A 186 6.80 11.99 -22.91
C PRO A 186 7.93 12.58 -23.77
N ASN A 187 9.13 12.76 -23.19
CA ASN A 187 10.31 13.30 -23.87
C ASN A 187 11.14 12.22 -24.59
N TYR A 188 10.91 10.94 -24.26
CA TYR A 188 11.62 9.79 -24.83
C TYR A 188 10.62 8.69 -25.23
N PRO A 189 9.70 8.95 -26.17
CA PRO A 189 8.60 8.03 -26.50
C PRO A 189 9.07 6.72 -27.15
N TYR A 190 10.30 6.67 -27.64
CA TYR A 190 10.93 5.49 -28.22
C TYR A 190 11.45 4.50 -27.17
N LEU A 191 11.57 4.92 -25.90
CA LEU A 191 11.98 4.03 -24.83
C LEU A 191 10.79 3.15 -24.40
N PRO A 192 10.95 1.82 -24.37
CA PRO A 192 9.86 0.94 -23.96
C PRO A 192 9.51 1.13 -22.47
N VAL A 193 8.40 0.53 -22.07
CA VAL A 193 8.09 0.29 -20.66
C VAL A 193 9.13 -0.68 -20.11
N PHE A 194 9.78 -0.32 -19.01
CA PHE A 194 10.73 -1.18 -18.31
C PHE A 194 10.09 -1.74 -17.05
N GLN A 195 10.44 -2.99 -16.74
CA GLN A 195 10.17 -3.56 -15.43
C GLN A 195 11.23 -3.06 -14.45
N VAL A 196 10.78 -2.56 -13.30
CA VAL A 196 11.61 -2.03 -12.23
C VAL A 196 11.49 -3.00 -11.05
N ASP A 197 12.45 -3.90 -10.95
CA ASP A 197 12.54 -4.87 -9.85
C ASP A 197 13.40 -4.30 -8.72
N THR A 198 12.87 -4.36 -7.50
CA THR A 198 13.50 -3.78 -6.32
C THR A 198 13.44 -4.74 -5.15
N TRP A 199 14.46 -4.68 -4.31
CA TRP A 199 14.54 -5.42 -3.05
C TRP A 199 14.79 -4.43 -1.93
N PHE A 200 14.06 -4.59 -0.84
CA PHE A 200 14.23 -3.79 0.37
C PHE A 200 14.55 -4.73 1.52
N THR A 201 15.46 -4.29 2.38
CA THR A 201 15.90 -5.07 3.54
C THR A 201 15.79 -4.25 4.82
N LYS A 202 15.92 -4.97 5.93
CA LYS A 202 15.98 -4.40 7.28
C LYS A 202 17.01 -3.27 7.35
N VAL A 203 16.66 -2.22 8.08
CA VAL A 203 17.53 -1.08 8.41
C VAL A 203 17.81 -1.04 9.91
N GLY A 204 18.75 -0.20 10.36
CA GLY A 204 18.88 0.06 11.79
C GLY A 204 17.67 0.83 12.35
N CYS A 205 17.68 1.16 13.64
CA CYS A 205 16.75 2.16 14.16
C CYS A 205 17.06 3.51 13.51
N ILE A 206 16.06 4.10 12.84
CA ILE A 206 16.17 5.42 12.23
C ILE A 206 15.13 6.32 12.90
N SER A 207 15.54 7.52 13.30
CA SER A 207 14.64 8.51 13.89
C SER A 207 14.11 9.42 12.77
N PHE A 208 12.80 9.62 12.74
CA PHE A 208 12.13 10.55 11.83
C PHE A 208 10.86 11.11 12.46
#